data_AF-A0A519BQY7-F1
#
_entry.id   AF-A0A519BQY7-F1
#
_cell.length_a   1.000
_cell.length_b   1.000
_cell.length_c   1.000
_cell.angle_alpha   90.00
_cell.angle_beta   90.00
_cell.angle_gamma   90.00
#
_symmetry.space_group_name_H-M   'P 1'
#
loop_
_entity.id
_entity.type
_entity.pdbx_description
1 polymer ?
#
loop_
_entity_poly.entity_id
_entity_poly.type
_entity_poly.pdbx_seq_one_letter_code
_entity_poly.pdbx_strand_id
1 'polypeptide(L)'
;MNVKPRNQQWVISIVLVLALLVLVTVVQVDPAGKFYDPVLAQHEAMIKMGMDPAFMGMDPMDPMNPMNRMGTTVIITDPAAAEALFGHRFGPPPQEPRVSIFDEAPPSNEVAPASDEAPPSNEVAPASDEAPPEPPLPAPEPPPESTSTLSQTPPEPAATPSGSDEDSDGITDSLDNCPNIVNTNQADKDLDGIGNPCDNCPNAPNPTQANWDSDSAGDACDDSDGDGVFDSTDDNDSDGVMDVYDSCPSTTIGETVNSEGCSESQRDTDGDGVIDSADQCPTEDA
;
A
#
# COMPACT_ATOMS: atom_id res chain seq x y z
N MET A 1 31.02 54.63 -26.34
CA MET A 1 30.19 53.44 -26.62
C MET A 1 31.02 52.23 -26.24
N ASN A 2 30.71 51.57 -25.12
CA ASN A 2 31.28 50.27 -24.80
C ASN A 2 30.28 49.52 -23.90
N VAL A 3 29.28 48.91 -24.54
CA VAL A 3 28.30 48.07 -23.86
C VAL A 3 28.93 46.69 -23.72
N LYS A 4 29.35 46.34 -22.52
CA LYS A 4 29.88 45.01 -22.18
C LYS A 4 28.74 43.99 -22.29
N PRO A 5 28.85 42.88 -23.05
CA PRO A 5 27.74 41.95 -23.25
C PRO A 5 27.51 41.15 -21.96
N ARG A 6 26.40 41.44 -21.27
CA ARG A 6 26.00 40.83 -20.00
C ARG A 6 25.33 39.45 -20.17
N ASN A 7 25.42 38.86 -21.37
CA ASN A 7 24.74 37.60 -21.75
C ASN A 7 25.67 36.39 -21.92
N GLN A 8 26.99 36.55 -21.85
CA GLN A 8 27.92 35.42 -22.01
C GLN A 8 28.03 34.54 -20.75
N GLN A 9 27.85 35.12 -19.55
CA GLN A 9 27.99 34.37 -18.29
C GLN A 9 26.84 33.38 -18.07
N TRP A 10 25.61 33.74 -18.42
CA TRP A 10 24.43 32.87 -18.25
C TRP A 10 24.44 31.68 -19.21
N VAL A 11 24.86 31.90 -20.46
CA VAL A 11 24.96 30.81 -21.45
C VAL A 11 26.05 29.81 -21.07
N ILE A 12 27.20 30.29 -20.56
CA ILE A 12 28.27 29.40 -20.10
C ILE A 12 27.83 28.60 -18.86
N SER A 13 27.12 29.22 -17.91
CA SER A 13 26.58 28.50 -16.75
C SER A 13 25.53 27.46 -17.13
N ILE A 14 24.61 27.76 -18.06
CA ILE A 14 23.60 26.80 -18.52
C ILE A 14 24.26 25.66 -19.31
N VAL A 15 25.23 25.95 -20.16
CA VAL A 15 25.97 24.90 -20.91
C VAL A 15 26.80 24.03 -19.97
N LEU A 16 27.40 24.58 -18.91
CA LEU A 16 28.12 23.79 -17.91
C LEU A 16 27.18 22.96 -17.02
N VAL A 17 26.02 23.48 -16.64
CA VAL A 17 25.00 22.73 -15.88
C VAL A 17 24.39 21.63 -16.74
N LEU A 18 24.08 21.89 -18.01
CA LEU A 18 23.61 20.87 -18.95
C LEU A 18 24.70 19.84 -19.27
N ALA A 19 25.97 20.25 -19.42
CA ALA A 19 27.09 19.33 -19.62
C ALA A 19 27.34 18.47 -18.36
N LEU A 20 27.16 19.01 -17.16
CA LEU A 20 27.19 18.25 -15.90
C LEU A 20 26.00 17.29 -15.78
N LEU A 21 24.78 17.72 -16.14
CA LEU A 21 23.61 16.84 -16.17
C LEU A 21 23.74 15.70 -17.19
N VAL A 22 24.37 15.96 -18.35
CA VAL A 22 24.68 14.94 -19.36
C VAL A 22 25.86 14.05 -18.93
N LEU A 23 26.78 14.52 -18.10
CA LEU A 23 27.85 13.70 -17.53
C LEU A 23 27.36 12.83 -16.36
N VAL A 24 26.29 13.22 -15.67
CA VAL A 24 25.71 12.45 -14.54
C VAL A 24 24.87 11.25 -15.01
N THR A 25 24.47 11.19 -16.29
CA THR A 25 23.75 10.02 -16.85
C THR A 25 24.66 8.92 -17.41
N VAL A 26 25.98 8.99 -17.18
CA VAL A 26 26.88 7.88 -17.49
C VAL A 26 26.80 6.85 -16.37
N VAL A 27 26.00 5.80 -16.57
CA VAL A 27 26.03 4.60 -15.72
C VAL A 27 27.45 4.05 -15.77
N GLN A 28 28.18 4.17 -14.66
CA GLN A 28 29.51 3.58 -14.54
C GLN A 28 29.33 2.06 -14.38
N VAL A 29 29.77 1.33 -15.40
CA VAL A 29 29.89 -0.13 -15.36
C VAL A 29 31.31 -0.43 -14.91
N ASP A 30 31.46 -1.20 -13.83
CA ASP A 30 32.77 -1.66 -13.39
C ASP A 30 33.36 -2.68 -14.40
N PRO A 31 34.65 -3.02 -14.32
CA PRO A 31 35.25 -4.03 -15.20
C PRO A 31 34.63 -5.44 -15.04
N ALA A 32 33.75 -5.64 -14.06
CA ALA A 32 33.03 -6.89 -13.78
C ALA A 32 31.58 -6.89 -14.29
N GLY A 33 31.12 -5.82 -14.96
CA GLY A 33 29.79 -5.74 -15.56
C GLY A 33 28.66 -5.44 -14.58
N LYS A 34 28.93 -4.93 -13.38
CA LYS A 34 27.89 -4.55 -12.42
C LYS A 34 27.39 -3.13 -12.68
N PHE A 35 26.07 -3.01 -12.77
CA PHE A 35 25.37 -1.73 -12.86
C PHE A 35 25.29 -1.10 -11.47
N TYR A 36 25.68 0.18 -11.36
CA TYR A 36 25.48 0.97 -10.15
C TYR A 36 24.17 1.76 -10.25
N ASP A 37 23.26 1.53 -9.31
CA ASP A 37 22.04 2.32 -9.16
C ASP A 37 22.41 3.69 -8.53
N PRO A 38 22.26 4.80 -9.28
CA PRO A 38 22.59 6.13 -8.76
C PRO A 38 21.66 6.56 -7.62
N VAL A 39 20.44 6.01 -7.51
CA VAL A 39 19.48 6.34 -6.44
C VAL A 39 19.94 5.73 -5.11
N LEU A 40 20.36 4.47 -5.13
CA LEU A 40 20.90 3.78 -3.95
C LEU A 40 22.20 4.44 -3.44
N ALA A 41 23.07 4.86 -4.38
CA ALA A 41 24.31 5.56 -4.04
C ALA A 41 24.07 6.95 -3.44
N GLN A 42 23.01 7.67 -3.87
CA GLN A 42 22.63 8.94 -3.25
C GLN A 42 21.97 8.74 -1.88
N HIS A 43 21.13 7.72 -1.73
CA HIS A 43 20.51 7.38 -0.45
C HIS A 43 21.57 7.05 0.63
N GLU A 44 22.57 6.22 0.30
CA GLU A 44 23.69 5.93 1.20
C GLU A 44 24.57 7.14 1.52
N ALA A 45 24.72 8.07 0.57
CA ALA A 45 25.49 9.31 0.77
C ALA A 45 24.76 10.27 1.72
N MET A 46 23.43 10.35 1.67
CA MET A 46 22.61 11.18 2.57
C MET A 46 22.63 10.66 4.02
N ILE A 47 22.53 9.34 4.20
CA ILE A 47 22.65 8.69 5.52
C ILE A 47 24.02 8.98 6.16
N LYS A 48 25.11 8.90 5.37
CA LYS A 48 26.48 9.20 5.86
C LYS A 48 26.71 10.67 6.21
N MET A 49 25.87 11.59 5.74
CA MET A 49 25.91 13.02 6.09
C MET A 49 24.98 13.38 7.25
N GLY A 50 24.25 12.42 7.83
CA GLY A 50 23.41 12.63 9.01
C GLY A 50 22.12 13.41 8.74
N MET A 51 21.62 13.38 7.50
CA MET A 51 20.35 14.01 7.12
C MET A 51 19.26 12.94 7.06
N ASP A 52 18.25 13.07 7.93
CA ASP A 52 17.08 12.17 7.98
C ASP A 52 16.08 12.55 6.87
N PRO A 53 15.82 11.67 5.89
CA PRO A 53 14.91 11.94 4.78
C PRO A 53 13.45 12.10 5.21
N ALA A 54 13.06 11.71 6.44
CA ALA A 54 11.70 11.89 6.94
C ALA A 54 11.31 13.38 7.16
N PHE A 55 12.27 14.28 7.29
CA PHE A 55 12.01 15.70 7.61
C PHE A 55 11.48 16.55 6.43
N MET A 56 11.45 16.02 5.20
CA MET A 56 10.94 16.76 4.03
C MET A 56 9.58 16.26 3.50
N GLY A 57 8.90 15.33 4.17
CA GLY A 57 7.54 14.92 3.82
C GLY A 57 7.42 14.34 2.40
N MET A 58 8.44 13.59 1.95
CA MET A 58 8.40 12.88 0.67
C MET A 58 8.29 11.39 0.96
N ASP A 59 7.09 10.86 0.81
CA ASP A 59 6.83 9.43 0.86
C ASP A 59 7.36 8.78 -0.44
N PRO A 60 8.31 7.84 -0.38
CA PRO A 60 8.88 7.20 -1.57
C PRO A 60 7.86 6.38 -2.38
N MET A 61 6.66 6.14 -1.85
CA MET A 61 5.59 5.39 -2.52
C MET A 61 4.46 6.26 -3.09
N ASP A 62 4.58 7.60 -3.07
CA ASP A 62 3.57 8.49 -3.66
C ASP A 62 3.50 8.33 -5.21
N PRO A 63 2.38 7.86 -5.79
CA PRO A 63 2.21 7.66 -7.24
C PRO A 63 2.21 8.98 -8.04
N MET A 64 2.08 10.13 -7.38
CA MET A 64 2.18 11.47 -7.99
C MET A 64 3.59 12.06 -7.97
N ASN A 65 4.59 11.34 -7.46
CA ASN A 65 5.98 11.81 -7.48
C ASN A 65 6.50 11.94 -8.93
N PRO A 66 6.87 13.16 -9.39
CA PRO A 66 7.32 13.38 -10.77
C PRO A 66 8.62 12.63 -11.12
N MET A 67 9.34 12.06 -10.15
CA MET A 67 10.51 11.22 -10.38
C MET A 67 10.18 9.77 -10.81
N ASN A 68 9.00 9.24 -10.48
CA ASN A 68 8.60 7.88 -10.86
C ASN A 68 8.10 7.75 -12.31
N ARG A 69 8.00 8.87 -13.06
CA ARG A 69 7.60 8.90 -14.49
C ARG A 69 8.76 8.93 -15.50
N MET A 70 10.01 8.74 -15.07
CA MET A 70 11.13 8.62 -16.02
C MET A 70 11.31 7.15 -16.44
N GLY A 71 10.54 6.71 -17.43
CA GLY A 71 10.78 5.45 -18.13
C GLY A 71 12.22 5.39 -18.64
N THR A 72 13.00 4.45 -18.11
CA THR A 72 14.40 4.25 -18.48
C THR A 72 14.48 3.70 -19.90
N THR A 73 14.85 4.55 -20.87
CA THR A 73 15.16 4.11 -22.23
C THR A 73 16.61 3.66 -22.31
N VAL A 74 16.84 2.34 -22.34
CA VAL A 74 18.16 1.76 -22.55
C VAL A 74 18.48 1.73 -24.04
N ILE A 75 19.37 2.60 -24.51
CA ILE A 75 19.89 2.53 -25.88
C ILE A 75 21.15 1.66 -25.89
N ILE A 76 21.01 0.42 -26.37
CA ILE A 76 22.14 -0.51 -26.56
C ILE A 76 22.81 -0.14 -27.89
N THR A 77 24.03 0.39 -27.84
CA THR A 77 24.81 0.81 -29.02
C THR A 77 25.78 -0.25 -29.53
N ASP A 78 25.86 -1.41 -28.86
CA ASP A 78 26.73 -2.53 -29.23
C ASP A 78 25.90 -3.76 -29.64
N PRO A 79 25.91 -4.17 -30.93
CA PRO A 79 25.19 -5.35 -31.38
C PRO A 79 25.69 -6.66 -30.75
N ALA A 80 26.90 -6.71 -30.18
CA ALA A 80 27.42 -7.89 -29.50
C ALA A 80 26.89 -8.05 -28.06
N ALA A 81 26.39 -6.99 -27.44
CA ALA A 81 25.83 -7.02 -26.09
C ALA A 81 24.34 -7.44 -26.06
N ALA A 82 23.63 -7.34 -27.18
CA ALA A 82 22.22 -7.74 -27.29
C ALA A 82 22.02 -9.27 -27.17
N GLU A 83 22.99 -10.07 -27.61
CA GLU A 83 22.89 -11.55 -27.56
C GLU A 83 23.11 -12.14 -26.15
N ALA A 84 23.68 -11.39 -25.20
CA ALA A 84 23.88 -11.85 -23.83
C ALA A 84 22.64 -11.64 -22.93
N LEU A 85 21.67 -10.84 -23.35
CA LEU A 85 20.45 -10.53 -22.58
C LEU A 85 19.23 -11.39 -22.97
N PHE A 86 19.19 -11.99 -24.16
CA PHE A 86 18.03 -12.75 -24.68
C PHE A 86 18.36 -14.20 -25.07
N GLY A 87 19.14 -14.88 -24.23
CA GLY A 87 19.47 -16.30 -24.42
C GLY A 87 18.25 -17.24 -24.28
N HIS A 88 17.81 -17.78 -25.42
CA HIS A 88 17.06 -19.04 -25.60
C HIS A 88 15.64 -19.17 -25.01
N ARG A 89 14.61 -18.94 -25.84
CA ARG A 89 13.55 -19.93 -26.21
C ARG A 89 12.58 -19.31 -27.23
N PHE A 90 12.88 -19.42 -28.51
CA PHE A 90 11.85 -19.42 -29.55
C PHE A 90 12.03 -20.68 -30.38
N GLY A 91 11.22 -21.69 -30.07
CA GLY A 91 11.00 -22.82 -30.98
C GLY A 91 10.23 -22.34 -32.21
N PRO A 92 10.32 -23.06 -33.35
CA PRO A 92 9.53 -22.72 -34.53
C PRO A 92 8.03 -22.75 -34.21
N PRO A 93 7.23 -21.87 -34.83
CA PRO A 93 5.80 -21.73 -34.53
C PRO A 93 5.04 -23.04 -34.79
N PRO A 94 4.02 -23.39 -33.98
CA PRO A 94 3.16 -24.52 -34.27
C PRO A 94 2.45 -24.29 -35.60
N GLN A 95 2.59 -25.24 -36.53
CA GLN A 95 1.82 -25.30 -37.76
C GLN A 95 0.35 -25.52 -37.40
N GLU A 96 -0.52 -24.59 -37.78
CA GLU A 96 -1.97 -24.75 -37.68
C GLU A 96 -2.42 -26.03 -38.42
N PRO A 97 -3.26 -26.88 -37.82
CA PRO A 97 -3.97 -27.88 -38.59
C PRO A 97 -5.07 -27.20 -39.40
N ARG A 98 -4.84 -27.07 -40.70
CA ARG A 98 -5.90 -26.91 -41.70
C ARG A 98 -6.91 -28.05 -41.54
N VAL A 99 -8.14 -27.75 -41.12
CA VAL A 99 -9.28 -28.64 -41.34
C VAL A 99 -10.32 -27.90 -42.17
N SER A 100 -10.57 -28.52 -43.31
CA SER A 100 -11.49 -28.18 -44.37
C SER A 100 -12.95 -28.24 -43.93
N ILE A 101 -13.68 -27.17 -44.30
CA ILE A 101 -15.08 -27.11 -44.73
C ILE A 101 -15.73 -28.50 -44.91
N PHE A 102 -16.77 -28.77 -44.12
CA PHE A 102 -17.96 -29.49 -44.55
C PHE A 102 -19.19 -28.88 -43.89
N ASP A 103 -20.12 -28.43 -44.73
CA ASP A 103 -21.51 -28.15 -44.41
C ASP A 103 -22.16 -29.32 -43.66
N GLU A 104 -23.00 -29.03 -42.66
CA GLU A 104 -24.38 -29.51 -42.54
C GLU A 104 -24.94 -29.25 -41.13
N ALA A 105 -26.05 -28.50 -41.08
CA ALA A 105 -27.04 -28.54 -40.01
C ALA A 105 -28.37 -29.04 -40.62
N PRO A 106 -29.39 -29.37 -39.82
CA PRO A 106 -29.47 -30.26 -38.66
C PRO A 106 -30.44 -31.45 -38.97
N PRO A 107 -30.86 -32.27 -37.98
CA PRO A 107 -32.21 -32.00 -37.49
C PRO A 107 -32.46 -32.31 -35.99
N SER A 108 -33.40 -31.53 -35.46
CA SER A 108 -34.49 -31.88 -34.54
C SER A 108 -34.34 -33.10 -33.63
N ASN A 109 -34.36 -32.88 -32.31
CA ASN A 109 -35.15 -33.74 -31.44
C ASN A 109 -35.59 -33.07 -30.14
N GLU A 110 -36.88 -33.20 -29.88
CA GLU A 110 -37.59 -32.85 -28.66
C GLU A 110 -37.18 -33.76 -27.51
N VAL A 111 -36.99 -33.23 -26.29
CA VAL A 111 -37.33 -33.93 -25.03
C VAL A 111 -37.80 -32.91 -23.98
N ALA A 112 -38.92 -33.25 -23.34
CA ALA A 112 -39.71 -32.52 -22.37
C ALA A 112 -39.11 -32.56 -20.92
N PRO A 113 -39.74 -31.92 -19.91
CA PRO A 113 -39.14 -31.61 -18.60
C PRO A 113 -39.46 -32.64 -17.51
N ALA A 114 -38.54 -32.78 -16.54
CA ALA A 114 -38.70 -33.38 -15.22
C ALA A 114 -37.33 -33.20 -14.51
N SER A 115 -37.15 -33.00 -13.21
CA SER A 115 -38.01 -33.05 -12.03
C SER A 115 -37.14 -32.63 -10.84
N ASP A 116 -37.77 -32.08 -9.80
CA ASP A 116 -37.23 -31.90 -8.45
C ASP A 116 -36.41 -33.11 -7.96
N GLU A 117 -35.24 -32.86 -7.37
CA GLU A 117 -34.76 -33.61 -6.20
C GLU A 117 -34.03 -32.68 -5.21
N ALA A 118 -34.41 -32.84 -3.95
CA ALA A 118 -33.94 -32.14 -2.76
C ALA A 118 -32.53 -32.60 -2.31
N PRO A 119 -31.84 -31.84 -1.43
CA PRO A 119 -30.47 -32.16 -1.01
C PRO A 119 -30.40 -33.21 0.11
N PRO A 120 -29.35 -34.05 0.17
CA PRO A 120 -29.08 -34.86 1.35
C PRO A 120 -28.28 -34.09 2.42
N SER A 121 -28.94 -33.93 3.56
CA SER A 121 -28.49 -34.18 4.94
C SER A 121 -26.98 -34.18 5.27
N ASN A 122 -26.58 -33.13 5.99
CA ASN A 122 -25.86 -33.13 7.27
C ASN A 122 -25.11 -34.43 7.67
N GLU A 123 -23.79 -34.40 7.61
CA GLU A 123 -22.93 -35.26 8.44
C GLU A 123 -22.07 -34.39 9.37
N VAL A 124 -22.30 -34.58 10.67
CA VAL A 124 -21.61 -33.94 11.80
C VAL A 124 -20.29 -34.67 12.02
N ALA A 125 -19.16 -33.96 11.86
CA ALA A 125 -17.84 -34.45 12.24
C ALA A 125 -17.61 -34.31 13.77
N PRO A 126 -16.84 -35.22 14.40
CA PRO A 126 -16.70 -35.28 15.85
C PRO A 126 -15.77 -34.19 16.41
N ALA A 127 -16.19 -33.65 17.56
CA ALA A 127 -15.45 -32.70 18.37
C ALA A 127 -14.09 -33.29 18.83
N SER A 128 -13.02 -32.57 18.52
CA SER A 128 -11.70 -32.78 19.12
C SER A 128 -11.73 -32.15 20.52
N ASP A 129 -11.49 -32.96 21.55
CA ASP A 129 -11.25 -32.52 22.92
C ASP A 129 -10.09 -31.51 22.98
N GLU A 130 -10.40 -30.22 23.08
CA GLU A 130 -9.44 -29.21 23.52
C GLU A 130 -9.18 -29.38 25.02
N ALA A 131 -7.90 -29.50 25.38
CA ALA A 131 -7.44 -29.56 26.76
C ALA A 131 -7.83 -28.27 27.51
N PRO A 132 -8.21 -28.35 28.79
CA PRO A 132 -8.58 -27.17 29.57
C PRO A 132 -7.40 -26.20 29.71
N PRO A 133 -7.65 -24.89 29.68
CA PRO A 133 -6.61 -23.87 29.79
C PRO A 133 -5.88 -23.97 31.13
N GLU A 134 -4.55 -23.85 31.09
CA GLU A 134 -3.72 -23.78 32.30
C GLU A 134 -4.15 -22.58 33.17
N PRO A 135 -4.20 -22.73 34.50
CA PRO A 135 -4.59 -21.64 35.38
C PRO A 135 -3.58 -20.48 35.27
N PRO A 136 -4.06 -19.22 35.34
CA PRO A 136 -3.21 -18.05 35.20
C PRO A 136 -2.13 -18.04 36.29
N LEU A 137 -0.89 -17.75 35.88
CA LEU A 137 0.23 -17.56 36.79
C LEU A 137 -0.09 -16.45 37.79
N PRO A 138 0.26 -16.59 39.08
CA PRO A 138 0.01 -15.56 40.07
C PRO A 138 0.75 -14.27 39.71
N ALA A 139 0.05 -13.13 39.82
CA ALA A 139 0.59 -11.81 39.54
C ALA A 139 1.88 -11.54 40.36
N PRO A 140 2.89 -10.87 39.79
CA PRO A 140 4.10 -10.49 40.52
C PRO A 140 3.73 -9.61 41.72
N GLU A 141 4.27 -9.93 42.90
CA GLU A 141 4.01 -9.18 44.13
C GLU A 141 4.42 -7.71 43.98
N PRO A 142 3.61 -6.76 44.52
CA PRO A 142 3.95 -5.35 44.45
C PRO A 142 5.27 -5.07 45.21
N PRO A 143 6.10 -4.12 44.74
CA PRO A 143 7.33 -3.76 45.42
C PRO A 143 7.02 -3.26 46.85
N PRO A 144 7.89 -3.55 47.84
CA PRO A 144 7.61 -3.18 49.22
C PRO A 144 7.54 -1.66 49.35
N GLU A 145 6.41 -1.17 49.86
CA GLU A 145 6.24 0.25 50.17
C GLU A 145 7.32 0.70 51.15
N SER A 146 8.20 1.57 50.67
CA SER A 146 9.16 2.25 51.52
C SER A 146 8.43 3.27 52.38
N THR A 147 8.08 2.84 53.60
CA THR A 147 7.63 3.72 54.67
C THR A 147 8.75 4.70 55.02
N SER A 148 8.69 5.92 54.48
CA SER A 148 9.51 7.04 54.94
C SER A 148 8.61 8.08 55.59
N THR A 149 8.51 7.99 56.91
CA THR A 149 7.71 8.89 57.74
C THR A 149 8.56 10.10 58.16
N LEU A 150 7.95 11.29 57.99
CA LEU A 150 8.23 12.58 58.65
C LEU A 150 9.32 13.49 58.05
N SER A 151 8.87 14.39 57.16
CA SER A 151 9.10 15.82 57.36
C SER A 151 7.91 16.62 56.82
N GLN A 152 6.95 16.91 57.69
CA GLN A 152 5.83 17.81 57.37
C GLN A 152 6.33 19.25 57.40
N THR A 153 6.94 19.67 56.30
CA THR A 153 6.73 21.03 55.80
C THR A 153 5.48 20.95 54.94
N PRO A 154 4.49 21.85 55.08
CA PRO A 154 3.40 21.91 54.10
C PRO A 154 4.05 21.99 52.71
N PRO A 155 3.72 21.11 51.75
CA PRO A 155 4.19 21.32 50.40
C PRO A 155 3.68 22.71 50.00
N GLU A 156 4.62 23.61 49.75
CA GLU A 156 4.39 24.75 48.86
C GLU A 156 3.52 24.24 47.71
N PRO A 157 2.36 24.86 47.42
CA PRO A 157 1.44 24.34 46.42
C PRO A 157 2.27 24.07 45.18
N ALA A 158 2.40 22.79 44.82
CA ALA A 158 3.18 22.35 43.69
C ALA A 158 2.79 23.28 42.56
N ALA A 159 3.77 24.00 42.01
CA ALA A 159 3.54 24.90 40.91
C ALA A 159 2.71 24.12 39.90
N THR A 160 1.44 24.52 39.74
CA THR A 160 0.56 23.96 38.72
C THR A 160 1.36 24.00 37.43
N PRO A 161 1.57 22.87 36.75
CA PRO A 161 2.29 22.90 35.49
C PRO A 161 1.58 23.93 34.62
N SER A 162 2.31 24.97 34.21
CA SER A 162 1.77 26.12 33.48
C SER A 162 1.49 25.75 32.01
N GLY A 163 0.92 24.56 31.79
CA GLY A 163 0.47 24.06 30.50
C GLY A 163 -1.05 24.14 30.40
N SER A 164 -1.56 24.13 29.17
CA SER A 164 -2.96 23.85 28.91
C SER A 164 -3.29 22.40 29.26
N ASP A 165 -4.54 22.19 29.63
CA ASP A 165 -5.18 20.92 29.99
C ASP A 165 -6.62 21.07 29.50
N GLU A 166 -6.84 20.70 28.23
CA GLU A 166 -8.08 20.99 27.49
C GLU A 166 -9.26 20.14 28.00
N ASP A 167 -9.00 18.91 28.44
CA ASP A 167 -10.03 17.99 28.93
C ASP A 167 -10.18 17.95 30.46
N SER A 168 -9.29 18.63 31.19
CA SER A 168 -9.28 18.76 32.65
C SER A 168 -9.11 17.43 33.40
N ASP A 169 -8.36 16.49 32.83
CA ASP A 169 -8.05 15.22 33.48
C ASP A 169 -6.88 15.30 34.47
N GLY A 170 -6.15 16.42 34.49
CA GLY A 170 -5.02 16.66 35.38
C GLY A 170 -3.64 16.30 34.80
N ILE A 171 -3.60 15.87 33.54
CA ILE A 171 -2.41 15.76 32.70
C ILE A 171 -2.42 16.96 31.73
N THR A 172 -1.27 17.61 31.56
CA THR A 172 -1.19 18.73 30.59
C THR A 172 -1.15 18.20 29.16
N ASP A 173 -1.71 18.92 28.19
CA ASP A 173 -1.78 18.51 26.77
C ASP A 173 -0.44 18.01 26.20
N SER A 174 0.70 18.56 26.64
CA SER A 174 2.02 18.14 26.16
C SER A 174 2.51 16.78 26.69
N LEU A 175 1.86 16.25 27.72
CA LEU A 175 2.13 14.97 28.35
C LEU A 175 0.93 14.02 28.25
N ASP A 176 -0.17 14.49 27.65
CA ASP A 176 -1.42 13.77 27.54
C ASP A 176 -1.48 13.05 26.18
N ASN A 177 -1.61 11.73 26.21
CA ASN A 177 -1.79 10.92 25.00
C ASN A 177 -3.23 10.94 24.46
N CYS A 178 -4.16 11.61 25.13
CA CYS A 178 -5.49 11.96 24.62
C CYS A 178 -5.91 13.39 24.99
N PRO A 179 -5.31 14.44 24.39
CA PRO A 179 -5.49 15.84 24.82
C PRO A 179 -6.92 16.39 24.89
N ASN A 180 -7.92 15.69 24.34
CA ASN A 180 -9.31 16.10 24.32
C ASN A 180 -10.25 15.07 24.97
N ILE A 181 -9.74 13.98 25.54
CA ILE A 181 -10.54 12.87 26.07
C ILE A 181 -9.95 12.40 27.41
N VAL A 182 -10.69 12.73 28.48
CA VAL A 182 -10.30 12.47 29.88
C VAL A 182 -9.79 11.05 30.09
N ASN A 183 -8.51 10.89 30.38
CA ASN A 183 -7.86 9.60 30.55
C ASN A 183 -6.71 9.63 31.57
N THR A 184 -6.99 10.01 32.82
CA THR A 184 -6.04 10.09 33.95
C THR A 184 -5.04 8.94 34.14
N ASN A 185 -5.34 7.73 33.63
CA ASN A 185 -4.45 6.58 33.70
C ASN A 185 -3.42 6.50 32.56
N GLN A 186 -3.53 7.37 31.55
CA GLN A 186 -2.69 7.48 30.37
C GLN A 186 -2.44 6.10 29.71
N ALA A 187 -3.47 5.26 29.71
CA ALA A 187 -3.36 3.90 29.20
C ALA A 187 -3.21 3.92 27.68
N ASP A 188 -2.16 3.27 27.20
CA ASP A 188 -1.79 3.10 25.81
C ASP A 188 -1.31 1.64 25.69
N LYS A 189 -2.11 0.81 25.01
CA LYS A 189 -1.95 -0.65 25.05
C LYS A 189 -0.92 -1.14 24.04
N ASP A 190 -0.84 -0.51 22.88
CA ASP A 190 0.00 -0.93 21.77
C ASP A 190 1.26 -0.04 21.60
N LEU A 191 1.35 1.04 22.39
CA LEU A 191 2.52 1.91 22.55
C LEU A 191 2.80 2.75 21.31
N ASP A 192 1.76 3.19 20.62
CA ASP A 192 1.86 4.05 19.44
C ASP A 192 1.87 5.56 19.78
N GLY A 193 1.59 5.90 21.05
CA GLY A 193 1.56 7.26 21.57
C GLY A 193 0.17 7.91 21.60
N ILE A 194 -0.87 7.20 21.17
CA ILE A 194 -2.28 7.58 21.28
C ILE A 194 -2.91 6.77 22.42
N GLY A 195 -3.63 7.43 23.32
CA GLY A 195 -4.25 6.72 24.44
C GLY A 195 -5.46 5.90 24.01
N ASN A 196 -5.68 4.75 24.66
CA ASN A 196 -6.79 3.83 24.35
C ASN A 196 -8.18 4.51 24.18
N PRO A 197 -8.54 5.58 24.94
CA PRO A 197 -9.83 6.25 24.76
C PRO A 197 -9.98 7.09 23.49
N CYS A 198 -8.86 7.50 22.88
CA CYS A 198 -8.82 8.30 21.66
C CYS A 198 -8.14 7.58 20.49
N ASP A 199 -7.86 6.29 20.65
CA ASP A 199 -7.22 5.43 19.67
C ASP A 199 -8.28 4.64 18.88
N ASN A 200 -8.30 4.81 17.55
CA ASN A 200 -9.19 4.09 16.64
C ASN A 200 -8.71 2.65 16.35
N CYS A 201 -7.52 2.27 16.80
CA CYS A 201 -6.99 0.90 16.77
C CYS A 201 -6.28 0.49 18.07
N PRO A 202 -6.99 0.28 19.20
CA PRO A 202 -6.41 0.03 20.55
C PRO A 202 -5.48 -1.18 20.73
N ASN A 203 -5.22 -1.94 19.67
CA ASN A 203 -4.39 -3.13 19.68
C ASN A 203 -3.36 -3.16 18.54
N ALA A 204 -3.30 -2.13 17.68
CA ALA A 204 -2.50 -2.12 16.46
C ALA A 204 -1.87 -0.73 16.27
N PRO A 205 -0.54 -0.61 16.44
CA PRO A 205 0.10 0.71 16.48
C PRO A 205 -0.12 1.52 15.21
N ASN A 206 -0.75 2.70 15.33
CA ASN A 206 -1.04 3.58 14.21
C ASN A 206 -1.02 5.07 14.62
N PRO A 207 0.17 5.65 14.84
CA PRO A 207 0.30 7.02 15.38
C PRO A 207 -0.35 8.13 14.54
N THR A 208 -0.66 7.85 13.27
CA THR A 208 -1.35 8.77 12.36
C THR A 208 -2.86 8.77 12.53
N GLN A 209 -3.43 7.76 13.20
CA GLN A 209 -4.87 7.54 13.38
C GLN A 209 -5.63 7.65 12.05
N ALA A 210 -5.01 7.13 10.99
CA ALA A 210 -5.61 7.12 9.66
C ALA A 210 -6.89 6.27 9.68
N ASN A 211 -7.91 6.78 9.01
CA ASN A 211 -9.20 6.14 8.84
C ASN A 211 -9.76 6.68 7.51
N TRP A 212 -9.66 5.86 6.46
CA TRP A 212 -10.00 6.21 5.09
C TRP A 212 -11.51 6.35 4.88
N ASP A 213 -12.30 5.41 5.41
CA ASP A 213 -13.75 5.33 5.18
C ASP A 213 -14.58 6.06 6.25
N SER A 214 -13.90 6.60 7.26
CA SER A 214 -14.43 7.34 8.41
C SER A 214 -15.39 6.53 9.27
N ASP A 215 -15.17 5.22 9.39
CA ASP A 215 -15.92 4.36 10.29
C ASP A 215 -15.39 4.44 11.75
N SER A 216 -15.59 3.40 12.56
CA SER A 216 -15.05 3.35 13.93
C SER A 216 -13.66 2.71 14.05
N ALA A 217 -13.24 1.93 13.06
CA ALA A 217 -11.92 1.34 12.99
C ALA A 217 -10.92 2.35 12.40
N GLY A 218 -9.63 2.08 12.51
CA GLY A 218 -8.60 2.78 11.74
C GLY A 218 -7.99 1.84 10.72
N ASP A 219 -7.35 2.38 9.69
CA ASP A 219 -6.80 1.59 8.57
C ASP A 219 -5.87 0.44 9.02
N ALA A 220 -5.27 0.55 10.21
CA ALA A 220 -4.36 -0.44 10.78
C ALA A 220 -5.05 -1.65 11.45
N CYS A 221 -6.36 -1.58 11.67
CA CYS A 221 -7.15 -2.62 12.30
C CYS A 221 -8.52 -2.82 11.64
N ASP A 222 -8.74 -2.17 10.50
CA ASP A 222 -9.96 -2.28 9.72
C ASP A 222 -9.88 -3.47 8.78
N ASP A 223 -10.79 -4.42 8.98
CA ASP A 223 -10.92 -5.72 8.31
C ASP A 223 -12.43 -6.02 8.27
N SER A 224 -13.10 -5.38 7.32
CA SER A 224 -14.56 -5.32 7.24
C SER A 224 -15.18 -6.69 6.99
N ASP A 225 -14.46 -7.58 6.29
CA ASP A 225 -14.96 -8.90 5.90
C ASP A 225 -14.40 -10.05 6.76
N GLY A 226 -13.38 -9.79 7.57
CA GLY A 226 -12.80 -10.70 8.55
C GLY A 226 -11.91 -11.78 7.94
N ASP A 227 -11.37 -11.56 6.74
CA ASP A 227 -10.51 -12.52 6.05
C ASP A 227 -9.05 -12.48 6.56
N GLY A 228 -8.71 -11.44 7.35
CA GLY A 228 -7.39 -11.22 7.95
C GLY A 228 -6.45 -10.36 7.11
N VAL A 229 -6.94 -9.77 6.03
CA VAL A 229 -6.31 -8.68 5.27
C VAL A 229 -7.02 -7.38 5.66
N PHE A 230 -6.26 -6.31 5.87
CA PHE A 230 -6.87 -5.02 6.21
C PHE A 230 -7.40 -4.33 4.96
N ASP A 231 -8.54 -3.65 5.06
CA ASP A 231 -9.25 -2.98 3.96
C ASP A 231 -8.33 -2.07 3.11
N SER A 232 -7.36 -1.40 3.76
CA SER A 232 -6.37 -0.54 3.09
C SER A 232 -5.40 -1.28 2.16
N THR A 233 -5.32 -2.60 2.29
CA THR A 233 -4.42 -3.50 1.57
C THR A 233 -5.13 -4.73 1.02
N ASP A 234 -6.46 -4.73 0.97
CA ASP A 234 -7.22 -5.84 0.42
C ASP A 234 -7.33 -5.75 -1.12
N ASP A 235 -7.12 -6.90 -1.77
CA ASP A 235 -7.15 -7.13 -3.23
C ASP A 235 -7.68 -8.56 -3.44
N ASN A 236 -9.00 -8.68 -3.32
CA ASN A 236 -9.71 -9.95 -3.18
C ASN A 236 -9.64 -10.80 -4.46
N ASP A 237 -9.47 -10.20 -5.64
CA ASP A 237 -9.29 -10.92 -6.90
C ASP A 237 -7.83 -11.03 -7.37
N SER A 238 -6.91 -10.33 -6.69
CA SER A 238 -5.48 -10.37 -6.91
C SER A 238 -5.07 -9.95 -8.32
N ASP A 239 -5.80 -9.00 -8.92
CA ASP A 239 -5.48 -8.41 -10.21
C ASP A 239 -4.46 -7.26 -10.13
N GLY A 240 -4.14 -6.81 -8.90
CA GLY A 240 -3.19 -5.75 -8.60
C GLY A 240 -3.82 -4.38 -8.36
N VAL A 241 -5.15 -4.28 -8.32
CA VAL A 241 -5.89 -3.10 -7.88
C VAL A 241 -6.62 -3.42 -6.59
N MET A 242 -6.31 -2.67 -5.52
CA MET A 242 -6.94 -2.87 -4.22
C MET A 242 -8.46 -2.67 -4.30
N ASP A 243 -9.23 -3.39 -3.50
CA ASP A 243 -10.70 -3.37 -3.47
C ASP A 243 -11.28 -1.96 -3.38
N VAL A 244 -10.65 -1.08 -2.59
CA VAL A 244 -11.04 0.33 -2.43
C VAL A 244 -10.94 1.14 -3.74
N TYR A 245 -10.13 0.70 -4.68
CA TYR A 245 -9.91 1.30 -5.99
C TYR A 245 -10.42 0.44 -7.15
N ASP A 246 -10.99 -0.73 -6.86
CA ASP A 246 -11.45 -1.69 -7.84
C ASP A 246 -12.96 -1.57 -8.08
N SER A 247 -13.33 -1.25 -9.32
CA SER A 247 -14.72 -1.21 -9.78
C SER A 247 -15.22 -2.57 -10.29
N CYS A 248 -14.31 -3.52 -10.46
CA CYS A 248 -14.49 -4.81 -11.06
C CYS A 248 -13.98 -5.94 -10.13
N PRO A 249 -14.68 -6.21 -8.99
CA PRO A 249 -14.20 -7.04 -7.85
C PRO A 249 -14.03 -8.56 -8.12
N SER A 250 -13.94 -8.97 -9.37
CA SER A 250 -13.88 -10.38 -9.80
C SER A 250 -13.21 -10.51 -11.16
N THR A 251 -12.13 -9.77 -11.36
CA THR A 251 -11.28 -9.84 -12.52
C THR A 251 -10.58 -11.18 -12.59
N THR A 252 -10.47 -11.71 -13.81
CA THR A 252 -9.83 -13.00 -14.01
C THR A 252 -8.33 -12.86 -13.79
N ILE A 253 -7.78 -13.66 -12.87
CA ILE A 253 -6.35 -13.70 -12.56
C ILE A 253 -5.50 -13.78 -13.84
N GLY A 254 -4.63 -12.78 -14.03
CA GLY A 254 -3.70 -12.69 -15.17
C GLY A 254 -4.22 -11.94 -16.38
N GLU A 255 -5.46 -11.42 -16.35
CA GLU A 255 -5.90 -10.39 -17.29
C GLU A 255 -5.22 -9.05 -16.98
N THR A 256 -5.07 -8.22 -18.01
CA THR A 256 -4.55 -6.86 -17.82
C THR A 256 -5.71 -5.93 -17.51
N VAL A 257 -5.60 -5.22 -16.39
CA VAL A 257 -6.64 -4.31 -15.90
C VAL A 257 -6.32 -2.85 -16.19
N ASN A 258 -7.36 -2.01 -16.26
CA ASN A 258 -7.23 -0.57 -16.38
C ASN A 258 -6.97 0.07 -14.99
N SER A 259 -7.04 1.39 -14.90
CA SER A 259 -6.86 2.11 -13.63
C SER A 259 -8.01 1.96 -12.63
N GLU A 260 -9.09 1.27 -13.01
CA GLU A 260 -10.29 1.04 -12.23
C GLU A 260 -10.43 -0.44 -11.84
N GLY A 261 -9.37 -1.25 -12.05
CA GLY A 261 -9.40 -2.71 -11.83
C GLY A 261 -10.14 -3.51 -12.91
N CYS A 262 -10.72 -2.86 -13.91
CA CYS A 262 -11.48 -3.55 -14.94
C CYS A 262 -10.60 -4.07 -16.10
N SER A 263 -10.71 -5.37 -16.38
CA SER A 263 -10.14 -5.99 -17.59
C SER A 263 -10.89 -5.59 -18.89
N GLU A 264 -10.37 -5.99 -20.06
CA GLU A 264 -11.12 -5.90 -21.32
C GLU A 264 -12.40 -6.75 -21.33
N SER A 265 -12.48 -7.80 -20.50
CA SER A 265 -13.58 -8.75 -20.52
C SER A 265 -14.80 -8.27 -19.70
N GLN A 266 -14.59 -7.36 -18.76
CA GLN A 266 -15.63 -6.86 -17.83
C GLN A 266 -16.09 -5.43 -18.11
N ARG A 267 -15.35 -4.66 -18.92
CA ARG A 267 -15.68 -3.25 -19.17
C ARG A 267 -17.03 -3.07 -19.85
N ASP A 268 -17.78 -2.11 -19.33
CA ASP A 268 -19.08 -1.62 -19.81
C ASP A 268 -19.03 -0.09 -19.69
N THR A 269 -18.55 0.55 -20.75
CA THR A 269 -18.13 1.96 -20.71
C THR A 269 -19.31 2.94 -20.61
N ASP A 270 -20.49 2.58 -21.11
CA ASP A 270 -21.71 3.39 -20.98
C ASP A 270 -22.64 2.90 -19.85
N GLY A 271 -22.35 1.74 -19.26
CA GLY A 271 -23.07 1.21 -18.10
C GLY A 271 -24.48 0.72 -18.46
N ASP A 272 -24.72 0.34 -19.72
CA ASP A 272 -26.03 -0.12 -20.19
C ASP A 272 -26.29 -1.61 -19.87
N GLY A 273 -25.28 -2.31 -19.34
CA GLY A 273 -25.31 -3.73 -18.99
C GLY A 273 -24.79 -4.65 -20.09
N VAL A 274 -24.28 -4.12 -21.20
CA VAL A 274 -23.65 -4.86 -22.30
C VAL A 274 -22.16 -4.51 -22.34
N ILE A 275 -21.30 -5.49 -22.06
CA ILE A 275 -19.85 -5.28 -22.10
C ILE A 275 -19.37 -4.75 -23.46
N ASP A 276 -18.33 -3.92 -23.46
CA ASP A 276 -17.76 -3.24 -24.63
C ASP A 276 -17.52 -4.19 -25.82
N SER A 277 -17.12 -5.44 -25.54
CA SER A 277 -16.82 -6.45 -26.57
C SER A 277 -18.07 -7.04 -27.23
N ALA A 278 -19.22 -6.95 -26.57
CA ALA A 278 -20.52 -7.41 -27.04
C ALA A 278 -21.43 -6.25 -27.49
N ASP A 279 -21.03 -5.01 -27.20
CA ASP A 279 -21.81 -3.83 -27.54
C ASP A 279 -21.47 -3.27 -28.93
N GLN A 280 -22.52 -2.94 -29.68
CA GLN A 280 -22.43 -2.27 -30.98
C GLN A 280 -22.15 -0.77 -30.84
N CYS A 281 -22.48 -0.19 -29.69
CA CYS A 281 -22.33 1.23 -29.41
C CYS A 281 -21.65 1.49 -28.04
N PRO A 282 -20.39 1.02 -27.82
CA PRO A 282 -19.76 0.95 -26.48
C PRO A 282 -19.57 2.26 -25.71
N THR A 283 -20.02 3.41 -26.21
CA THR A 283 -19.79 4.71 -25.58
C THR A 283 -21.01 5.63 -25.65
N GLU A 284 -22.15 5.13 -26.11
CA GLU A 284 -23.35 5.93 -26.35
C GLU A 284 -24.49 5.37 -25.51
N ASP A 285 -24.92 6.12 -24.49
CA ASP A 285 -26.03 5.72 -23.62
C ASP A 285 -27.21 5.14 -24.44
N ALA A 286 -27.61 3.91 -24.12
CA ALA A 286 -28.72 3.18 -24.75
C ALA A 286 -30.10 3.90 -24.71
#